data_AF-A0A0J7AEC6-F1
#
_entry.id   AF-A0A0J7AEC6-F1
#
_cell.length_a   1.000
_cell.length_b   1.000
_cell.length_c   1.000
_cell.angle_alpha   90.00
_cell.angle_beta   90.00
_cell.angle_gamma   90.00
#
_symmetry.space_group_name_H-M   'P 1'
#
loop_
_entity.id
_entity.type
_entity.pdbx_description
1 polymer ?
#
loop_
_entity_poly.entity_id
_entity_poly.type
_entity_poly.pdbx_seq_one_letter_code
_entity_poly.pdbx_strand_id
1 'polypeptide(L)'
;MDDRMLRRRVYGADHDDPDPGARPGRLYGELVGGPLDGLLLDITGWGPRRLAEEARLPTEIGRYGAGGRAHYRRRAADPDHWDWVGDSR
;
A
#
# COMPACT_ATOMS: atom_id res chain seq x y z
N MET A 1 24.04 -15.21 3.28
CA MET A 1 23.34 -15.45 2.01
C MET A 1 22.26 -14.38 1.96
N ASP A 2 22.20 -13.64 0.86
CA ASP A 2 21.60 -12.31 0.78
C ASP A 2 20.10 -12.40 0.47
N ASP A 3 19.24 -12.40 1.50
CA ASP A 3 17.78 -12.32 1.37
C ASP A 3 17.27 -10.92 0.94
N ARG A 4 18.11 -10.09 0.28
CA ARG A 4 17.72 -8.73 -0.14
C ARG A 4 16.93 -8.69 -1.45
N MET A 5 16.74 -9.83 -2.10
CA MET A 5 16.04 -9.92 -3.38
C MET A 5 14.53 -10.03 -3.11
N LEU A 6 13.80 -8.93 -3.37
CA LEU A 6 12.33 -8.73 -3.25
C LEU A 6 11.86 -7.85 -2.07
N ARG A 7 12.67 -6.86 -1.63
CA ARG A 7 12.13 -5.73 -0.84
C ARG A 7 11.16 -4.90 -1.69
N ARG A 8 9.92 -5.36 -1.83
CA ARG A 8 8.81 -4.54 -2.36
C ARG A 8 8.74 -3.27 -1.52
N ARG A 9 8.68 -2.11 -2.18
CA ARG A 9 8.75 -0.81 -1.51
C ARG A 9 7.46 -0.56 -0.73
N VAL A 10 7.61 -0.15 0.52
CA VAL A 10 6.47 0.23 1.35
C VAL A 10 6.03 1.64 0.98
N TYR A 11 4.74 1.81 0.68
CA TYR A 11 4.12 3.10 0.43
C TYR A 11 4.28 4.01 1.66
N GLY A 12 4.88 5.19 1.46
CA GLY A 12 5.18 6.15 2.53
C GLY A 12 6.52 5.93 3.25
N ALA A 13 7.30 4.90 2.88
CA ALA A 13 8.69 4.82 3.31
C ALA A 13 9.52 5.91 2.63
N ASP A 14 10.28 6.66 3.43
CA ASP A 14 11.20 7.67 2.92
C ASP A 14 12.27 7.00 2.04
N HIS A 15 12.64 7.62 0.92
CA HIS A 15 13.61 7.05 -0.01
C HIS A 15 15.01 6.95 0.60
N ASP A 16 15.29 7.71 1.67
CA ASP A 16 16.54 7.72 2.43
C ASP A 16 16.52 6.71 3.60
N ASP A 17 15.38 6.08 3.91
CA ASP A 17 15.34 5.08 4.97
C ASP A 17 16.18 3.86 4.53
N PRO A 18 17.20 3.45 5.33
CA PRO A 18 18.09 2.36 4.96
C PRO A 18 17.38 0.98 4.97
N ASP A 19 16.16 0.92 5.52
CA ASP A 19 15.32 -0.27 5.53
C ASP A 19 13.88 0.01 5.05
N PRO A 20 13.69 0.39 3.77
CA PRO A 20 12.38 0.74 3.21
C PRO A 20 11.56 -0.50 2.82
N GLY A 21 12.01 -1.69 3.25
CA GLY A 21 11.44 -2.98 2.92
C GLY A 21 10.52 -3.53 4.00
N ALA A 22 9.80 -4.59 3.66
CA ALA A 22 8.91 -5.30 4.57
C ALA A 22 9.68 -5.81 5.80
N ARG A 23 9.45 -5.19 6.96
CA ARG A 23 9.98 -5.61 8.27
C ARG A 23 9.27 -6.89 8.76
N PRO A 24 10.00 -7.87 9.30
CA PRO A 24 9.39 -9.07 9.87
C PRO A 24 8.50 -8.71 11.07
N GLY A 25 7.32 -9.35 11.17
CA GLY A 25 6.32 -9.09 12.21
C GLY A 25 5.35 -7.94 11.90
N ARG A 26 5.44 -7.36 10.71
CA ARG A 26 4.50 -6.37 10.19
C ARG A 26 3.57 -6.99 9.13
N LEU A 27 2.36 -6.46 9.03
CA LEU A 27 1.39 -6.85 8.02
C LEU A 27 1.42 -5.84 6.88
N TYR A 28 1.58 -6.33 5.66
CA TYR A 28 1.62 -5.50 4.47
C TYR A 28 0.54 -5.93 3.49
N GLY A 29 -0.15 -4.95 2.92
CA GLY A 29 -1.11 -5.15 1.85
C GLY A 29 -0.52 -4.70 0.50
N GLU A 30 -0.39 -5.59 -0.46
CA GLU A 30 0.02 -5.23 -1.82
C GLU A 30 -1.09 -4.46 -2.54
N LEU A 31 -0.74 -3.29 -3.08
CA LEU A 31 -1.64 -2.46 -3.87
C LEU A 31 -1.65 -2.97 -5.32
N VAL A 32 -2.84 -3.21 -5.87
CA VAL A 32 -3.03 -3.79 -7.21
C VAL A 32 -3.97 -2.93 -8.06
N GLY A 33 -3.59 -2.69 -9.32
CA GLY A 33 -4.47 -2.14 -10.36
C GLY A 33 -4.61 -0.62 -10.41
N GLY A 34 -3.86 0.13 -9.60
CA GLY A 34 -3.93 1.60 -9.52
C GLY A 34 -2.59 2.30 -9.76
N PRO A 35 -2.50 3.62 -9.53
CA PRO A 35 -1.26 4.38 -9.69
C PRO A 35 -0.15 4.00 -8.71
N LEU A 36 -0.48 3.22 -7.67
CA LEU A 36 0.44 2.72 -6.65
C LEU A 36 0.62 1.19 -6.76
N ASP A 37 0.27 0.61 -7.91
CA ASP A 37 0.41 -0.83 -8.18
C ASP A 37 1.84 -1.33 -7.89
N GLY A 38 1.94 -2.48 -7.22
CA GLY A 38 3.20 -3.12 -6.85
C GLY A 38 3.88 -2.55 -5.59
N LEU A 39 3.27 -1.57 -4.92
CA LEU A 39 3.72 -1.08 -3.61
C LEU A 39 3.03 -1.84 -2.47
N LEU A 40 3.73 -1.92 -1.33
CA LEU A 40 3.20 -2.49 -0.10
C LEU A 40 2.65 -1.41 0.83
N LEU A 41 1.40 -1.51 1.25
CA LEU A 41 0.81 -0.68 2.28
C LEU A 41 1.07 -1.29 3.65
N ASP A 42 1.72 -0.56 4.56
CA ASP A 42 1.85 -1.00 5.96
C ASP A 42 0.48 -0.93 6.66
N ILE A 43 -0.15 -2.09 6.82
CA ILE A 43 -1.41 -2.27 7.55
C ILE A 43 -1.17 -2.78 8.97
N THR A 44 0.09 -2.77 9.41
CA THR A 44 0.46 -3.16 10.78
C THR A 44 -0.32 -2.34 11.80
N GLY A 45 -1.00 -3.04 12.72
CA GLY A 45 -1.80 -2.40 13.75
C GLY A 45 -3.13 -1.83 13.28
N TRP A 46 -3.54 -2.06 12.02
CA TRP A 46 -4.86 -1.69 11.56
C TRP A 46 -5.91 -2.62 12.17
N GLY A 47 -6.91 -2.05 12.83
CA GLY A 47 -8.03 -2.82 13.36
C GLY A 47 -8.93 -3.38 12.24
N PRO A 48 -9.75 -4.41 12.54
CA PRO A 48 -10.61 -5.06 11.54
C PRO A 48 -11.57 -4.09 10.85
N ARG A 49 -12.01 -3.05 11.57
CA ARG A 49 -12.86 -1.99 11.01
C ARG A 49 -12.13 -1.17 9.95
N ARG A 50 -10.86 -0.80 10.19
CA ARG A 50 -10.02 -0.06 9.24
C ARG A 50 -9.61 -0.92 8.03
N LEU A 51 -9.43 -2.23 8.24
CA LEU A 51 -9.17 -3.19 7.16
C LEU A 51 -10.40 -3.47 6.29
N ALA A 52 -11.61 -3.31 6.85
CA ALA A 52 -12.86 -3.43 6.10
C ALA A 52 -13.19 -2.13 5.32
N GLU A 53 -12.63 -1.00 5.76
CA GLU A 53 -12.74 0.28 5.06
C GLU A 53 -11.72 0.40 3.91
N GLU A 54 -11.98 1.35 3.02
CA GLU A 54 -11.13 1.64 1.86
C GLU A 54 -9.93 2.48 2.29
N ALA A 55 -8.72 2.05 1.93
CA ALA A 55 -7.50 2.79 2.15
C ALA A 55 -7.42 3.94 1.14
N ARG A 56 -7.54 5.17 1.65
CA ARG A 56 -7.46 6.40 0.85
C ARG A 56 -6.04 6.94 0.88
N LEU A 57 -5.22 6.52 -0.08
CA LEU A 57 -3.81 6.85 -0.13
C LEU A 57 -3.58 8.12 -0.94
N PRO A 58 -3.05 9.21 -0.35
CA PRO A 58 -2.71 10.41 -1.10
C PRO A 58 -1.62 10.12 -2.14
N THR A 59 -1.87 10.44 -3.40
CA THR A 59 -0.89 10.19 -4.47
C THR A 59 -0.84 11.38 -5.39
N GLU A 60 0.37 11.87 -5.63
CA GLU A 60 0.66 12.92 -6.61
C GLU A 60 0.75 12.37 -8.03
N ILE A 61 0.81 11.04 -8.17
CA ILE A 61 0.93 10.28 -9.43
C ILE A 61 -0.45 9.78 -9.91
N GLY A 62 -1.50 9.93 -9.11
CA GLY A 62 -2.86 9.51 -9.47
C GLY A 62 -3.53 10.42 -10.50
N ARG A 63 -4.75 10.03 -10.91
CA ARG A 63 -5.56 10.73 -11.94
C ARG A 63 -5.73 12.24 -11.72
N TYR A 64 -5.75 12.68 -10.46
CA TYR A 64 -5.92 14.09 -10.09
C TYR A 64 -4.59 14.83 -9.81
N GLY A 65 -3.44 14.19 -9.96
CA GLY A 65 -2.14 14.79 -9.67
C GLY A 65 -1.96 15.16 -8.20
N ALA A 66 -1.18 16.22 -7.92
CA ALA A 66 -0.94 16.73 -6.57
C ALA A 66 -2.26 17.11 -5.87
N GLY A 67 -2.67 16.28 -4.89
CA GLY A 67 -3.92 16.40 -4.14
C GLY A 67 -4.91 15.25 -4.37
N GLY A 68 -4.66 14.37 -5.34
CA GLY A 68 -5.45 13.17 -5.57
C GLY A 68 -5.26 12.12 -4.48
N ARG A 69 -6.29 11.30 -4.27
CA ARG A 69 -6.25 10.11 -3.41
C ARG A 69 -6.67 8.90 -4.21
N ALA A 70 -5.86 7.85 -4.18
CA ALA A 70 -6.22 6.56 -4.74
C ALA A 70 -6.86 5.71 -3.63
N HIS A 71 -8.02 5.15 -3.93
CA HIS A 71 -8.79 4.31 -3.01
C HIS A 71 -8.51 2.86 -3.34
N TYR A 72 -8.11 2.12 -2.33
CA TYR A 72 -7.90 0.69 -2.42
C TYR A 72 -8.78 -0.01 -1.41
N ARG A 73 -9.33 -1.17 -1.78
CA ARG A 73 -10.12 -2.01 -0.87
C ARG A 73 -9.44 -3.36 -0.74
N ARG A 74 -9.34 -3.83 0.49
CA ARG A 74 -8.84 -5.18 0.79
C ARG A 74 -9.71 -6.23 0.09
N ARG A 75 -9.07 -7.16 -0.62
CA ARG A 75 -9.76 -8.26 -1.30
C ARG A 75 -10.25 -9.26 -0.25
N ALA A 76 -11.53 -9.62 -0.31
CA ALA A 76 -12.11 -10.57 0.64
C ALA A 76 -11.52 -11.98 0.51
N ALA A 77 -11.15 -12.38 -0.72
CA ALA A 77 -10.50 -13.65 -1.01
C ALA A 77 -9.00 -13.65 -0.63
N ASP A 78 -8.37 -12.48 -0.65
CA ASP A 78 -6.92 -12.33 -0.54
C ASP A 78 -6.58 -11.13 0.35
N PRO A 79 -6.55 -11.33 1.67
CA PRO A 79 -6.41 -10.25 2.65
C PRO A 79 -5.10 -9.44 2.54
N ASP A 80 -4.09 -10.00 1.89
CA ASP A 80 -2.82 -9.36 1.60
C ASP A 80 -2.84 -8.52 0.32
N HIS A 81 -3.92 -8.56 -0.46
CA HIS A 81 -4.06 -7.77 -1.69
C HIS A 81 -5.15 -6.69 -1.53
N TRP A 82 -4.85 -5.51 -2.02
CA TRP A 82 -5.68 -4.32 -1.98
C TRP A 82 -5.93 -3.89 -3.41
N ASP A 83 -7.14 -4.15 -3.91
CA ASP A 83 -7.54 -3.75 -5.24
C ASP A 83 -7.89 -2.27 -5.29
N TRP A 84 -7.38 -1.60 -6.31
CA TRP A 84 -7.77 -0.25 -6.64
C TRP A 84 -9.25 -0.21 -7.03
N VAL A 85 -10.03 0.64 -6.37
CA VAL A 85 -11.47 0.82 -6.63
C VAL A 85 -11.81 2.18 -7.23
N GLY A 86 -10.86 3.12 -7.22
CA GLY A 86 -11.04 4.43 -7.83
C GLY A 86 -10.12 5.51 -7.29
N ASP A 87 -10.26 6.72 -7.82
CA ASP A 87 -9.54 7.90 -7.38
C ASP A 87 -10.55 8.99 -6.95
N SER A 88 -10.18 9.80 -5.96
CA SER A 88 -10.92 11.01 -5.58
C SER A 88 -10.00 12.21 -5.44
N ARG A 89 -10.58 13.41 -5.56
CA ARG A 89 -9.93 14.69 -5.25
C ARG A 89 -10.11 15.05 -3.77
#